data_AF-A0A7Y5VRG3-F1
#
_entry.id   AF-A0A7Y5VRG3-F1
#
_cell.length_a   1.000
_cell.length_b   1.000
_cell.length_c   1.000
_cell.angle_alpha   90.00
_cell.angle_beta   90.00
_cell.angle_gamma   90.00
#
_symmetry.space_group_name_H-M   'P 1'
#
loop_
_entity.id
_entity.type
_entity.pdbx_description
1 polymer ?
#
loop_
_entity_poly.entity_id
_entity_poly.type
_entity_poly.pdbx_seq_one_letter_code
_entity_poly.pdbx_strand_id
1 'polypeptide(L)'
;MESIPSRDADVTTGEASPGRTGGGAHPDWSDRATALSWWPRFKISFVRGFLLMWVRLFGLDGLYRFGQFFGWCEFLVAYKRRRRVNVRIAQIFPEGIPAGRRRHIASRYFRRTRCDKMIYCIFDRIPADEFSRRIHFPRQALLDSLLARGKGVYVAMSHHGPHHVAAMIMAQLGYRLAGVRDRNESALRRFIQRKFAETFPAFAAVRMFFADAFPRDIFRCYRENYVIASALDVDEDRVRDGRLRTTPVTLFGEQRPFLIGPIQMAQRCEAPVLQGFVMARRNFHYELVIRELLPEPDGDASSAENLARTVQQYADGIAEHVRRHPCHLTKI
;
A
#
# COMPACT_ATOMS: atom_id res chain seq x y z
N MET A 1 -44.35 37.55 -15.87
CA MET A 1 -44.62 36.60 -14.77
C MET A 1 -45.11 35.34 -15.45
N GLU A 2 -44.16 34.59 -15.99
CA GLU A 2 -44.39 33.53 -16.98
C GLU A 2 -44.44 32.17 -16.29
N SER A 3 -45.46 31.41 -16.66
CA SER A 3 -45.77 30.05 -16.25
C SER A 3 -44.74 29.06 -16.79
N ILE A 4 -44.10 28.29 -15.90
CA ILE A 4 -43.31 27.12 -16.27
C ILE A 4 -44.24 25.89 -16.24
N PRO A 5 -44.39 25.14 -17.35
CA PRO A 5 -45.23 23.94 -17.40
C PRO A 5 -44.47 22.69 -16.95
N SER A 6 -45.22 21.78 -16.32
CA SER A 6 -44.86 20.40 -16.02
C SER A 6 -44.63 19.58 -17.30
N ARG A 7 -43.61 18.71 -17.30
CA ARG A 7 -43.49 17.60 -18.26
C ARG A 7 -42.92 16.36 -17.57
N ASP A 8 -43.82 15.43 -17.29
CA ASP A 8 -43.56 14.00 -17.43
C ASP A 8 -43.21 13.71 -18.90
N ALA A 9 -42.14 12.96 -19.13
CA ALA A 9 -41.94 12.20 -20.37
C ALA A 9 -40.87 11.11 -20.17
N ASP A 10 -41.31 9.86 -20.39
CA ASP A 10 -40.58 8.75 -20.99
C ASP A 10 -39.24 8.29 -20.40
N VAL A 11 -39.37 7.35 -19.45
CA VAL A 11 -38.36 6.31 -19.22
C VAL A 11 -38.41 5.34 -20.41
N THR A 12 -37.61 5.63 -21.44
CA THR A 12 -37.30 4.67 -22.49
C THR A 12 -36.15 3.78 -22.04
N THR A 13 -36.47 2.49 -21.93
CA THR A 13 -35.55 1.38 -21.74
C THR A 13 -34.57 1.28 -22.92
N GLY A 14 -33.36 1.80 -22.75
CA GLY A 14 -32.24 1.55 -23.64
C GLY A 14 -31.46 0.32 -23.18
N GLU A 15 -31.66 -0.79 -23.88
CA GLU A 15 -30.85 -2.00 -23.76
C GLU A 15 -29.36 -1.67 -23.99
N ALA A 16 -28.54 -1.84 -22.95
CA ALA A 16 -27.10 -1.80 -23.06
C ALA A 16 -26.63 -3.07 -23.79
N SER A 17 -26.23 -2.90 -25.05
CA SER A 17 -25.61 -3.95 -25.86
C SER A 17 -24.32 -4.46 -25.20
N PRO A 18 -24.08 -5.78 -25.12
CA PRO A 18 -22.90 -6.33 -24.45
C PRO A 18 -21.66 -6.12 -25.33
N GLY A 19 -20.92 -5.06 -25.04
CA GLY A 19 -19.60 -4.81 -25.60
C GLY A 19 -18.65 -5.96 -25.29
N ARG A 20 -18.26 -6.70 -26.33
CA ARG A 20 -17.25 -7.77 -26.34
C ARG A 20 -16.05 -7.45 -25.42
N THR A 21 -15.96 -8.17 -24.31
CA THR A 21 -14.78 -8.20 -23.44
C THR A 21 -13.66 -8.97 -24.14
N GLY A 22 -12.74 -8.25 -24.77
CA GLY A 22 -11.46 -8.78 -25.24
C GLY A 22 -10.65 -9.31 -24.05
N GLY A 23 -10.57 -10.64 -23.94
CA GLY A 23 -9.83 -11.36 -22.92
C GLY A 23 -8.33 -11.14 -23.02
N GLY A 24 -7.82 -10.20 -22.22
CA GLY A 24 -6.48 -10.32 -21.66
C GLY A 24 -6.65 -10.88 -20.26
N ALA A 25 -6.32 -12.15 -20.06
CA ALA A 25 -6.35 -12.79 -18.75
C ALA A 25 -5.54 -11.95 -17.77
N HIS A 26 -6.22 -11.20 -16.90
CA HIS A 26 -5.60 -10.60 -15.74
C HIS A 26 -5.07 -11.73 -14.87
N PRO A 27 -3.87 -11.62 -14.27
CA PRO A 27 -3.33 -12.68 -13.45
C PRO A 27 -4.30 -12.94 -12.31
N ASP A 28 -5.05 -14.01 -12.48
CA ASP A 28 -6.05 -14.45 -11.55
C ASP A 28 -5.35 -14.61 -10.20
N TRP A 29 -5.98 -14.14 -9.13
CA TRP A 29 -5.50 -14.41 -7.77
C TRP A 29 -5.29 -15.93 -7.55
N SER A 30 -5.93 -16.76 -8.38
CA SER A 30 -5.80 -18.21 -8.45
C SER A 30 -4.44 -18.72 -8.95
N ASP A 31 -3.70 -17.99 -9.78
CA ASP A 31 -2.83 -18.66 -10.77
C ASP A 31 -1.52 -19.22 -10.19
N ARG A 32 -1.17 -18.96 -8.91
CA ARG A 32 -0.13 -19.74 -8.19
C ARG A 32 -0.47 -19.95 -6.72
N ALA A 33 -1.69 -20.40 -6.49
CA ALA A 33 -2.22 -20.84 -5.22
C ALA A 33 -1.62 -22.14 -4.65
N THR A 34 -0.83 -22.85 -5.44
CA THR A 34 -0.53 -24.27 -5.29
C THR A 34 0.70 -24.63 -4.43
N ALA A 35 1.32 -23.67 -3.73
CA ALA A 35 2.63 -23.91 -3.10
C ALA A 35 2.66 -23.87 -1.54
N LEU A 36 1.53 -24.09 -0.86
CA LEU A 36 1.57 -24.36 0.59
C LEU A 36 1.16 -25.80 0.83
N SER A 37 2.05 -26.58 1.45
CA SER A 37 1.72 -27.91 1.95
C SER A 37 0.57 -27.82 2.99
N TRP A 38 -0.04 -28.96 3.28
CA TRP A 38 -1.18 -29.05 4.21
C TRP A 38 -0.87 -28.44 5.59
N TRP A 39 0.38 -28.60 6.06
CA TRP A 39 0.81 -28.17 7.40
C TRP A 39 0.84 -26.65 7.60
N PRO A 40 1.49 -25.82 6.74
CA PRO A 40 1.33 -24.37 6.77
C PRO A 40 -0.12 -23.90 6.70
N ARG A 41 -0.95 -24.51 5.84
CA ARG A 41 -2.38 -24.14 5.73
C ARG A 41 -3.12 -24.41 7.04
N PHE A 42 -2.88 -25.56 7.66
CA PHE A 42 -3.44 -25.92 8.95
C PHE A 42 -3.00 -24.92 10.03
N LYS A 43 -1.69 -24.66 10.15
CA LYS A 43 -1.13 -23.69 11.12
C LYS A 43 -1.77 -22.31 10.97
N ILE A 44 -1.88 -21.80 9.74
CA ILE A 44 -2.48 -20.48 9.48
C ILE A 44 -3.96 -20.50 9.84
N SER A 45 -4.69 -21.56 9.47
CA SER A 45 -6.11 -21.69 9.77
C SER A 45 -6.39 -21.78 11.27
N PHE A 46 -5.55 -22.51 12.01
CA PHE A 46 -5.60 -22.58 13.47
C PHE A 46 -5.35 -21.20 14.11
N VAL A 47 -4.29 -20.51 13.70
CA VAL A 47 -3.99 -19.15 14.19
C VAL A 47 -5.16 -18.21 13.87
N ARG A 48 -5.71 -18.26 12.66
CA ARG A 48 -6.87 -17.45 12.27
C ARG A 48 -8.09 -17.78 13.13
N GLY A 49 -8.42 -19.06 13.32
CA GLY A 49 -9.53 -19.49 14.16
C GLY A 49 -9.40 -18.96 15.60
N PHE A 50 -8.20 -19.08 16.18
CA PHE A 50 -7.90 -18.52 17.51
C PHE A 50 -8.08 -17.00 17.56
N LEU A 51 -7.55 -16.26 16.59
CA LEU A 51 -7.67 -14.80 16.55
C LEU A 51 -9.12 -14.35 16.38
N LEU A 52 -9.91 -15.06 15.58
CA LEU A 52 -11.34 -14.77 15.41
C LEU A 52 -12.14 -15.05 16.68
N MET A 53 -11.86 -16.18 17.36
CA MET A 53 -12.44 -16.47 18.67
C MET A 53 -12.07 -15.37 19.68
N TRP A 54 -10.81 -14.93 19.68
CA TRP A 54 -10.34 -13.84 20.55
C TRP A 54 -11.08 -12.53 20.29
N VAL A 55 -11.26 -12.14 19.03
CA VAL A 55 -12.02 -10.92 18.67
C VAL A 55 -13.48 -11.06 19.05
N ARG A 56 -14.10 -12.24 18.91
CA ARG A 56 -15.48 -12.45 19.37
C ARG A 56 -15.65 -12.28 20.88
N LEU A 57 -14.66 -12.67 21.67
CA LEU A 57 -14.71 -12.59 23.13
C LEU A 57 -14.30 -11.21 23.67
N PHE A 58 -13.31 -10.56 23.06
CA PHE A 58 -12.66 -9.36 23.61
C PHE A 58 -12.67 -8.13 22.67
N GLY A 59 -13.28 -8.26 21.50
CA GLY A 59 -13.31 -7.22 20.46
C GLY A 59 -11.94 -6.94 19.83
N LEU A 60 -11.93 -5.99 18.90
CA LEU A 60 -10.70 -5.50 18.27
C LEU A 60 -9.77 -4.78 19.27
N ASP A 61 -10.33 -4.16 20.31
CA ASP A 61 -9.53 -3.54 21.38
C ASP A 61 -8.76 -4.59 22.20
N GLY A 62 -9.40 -5.72 22.52
CA GLY A 62 -8.75 -6.85 23.16
C GLY A 62 -7.65 -7.45 22.29
N LEU A 63 -7.90 -7.59 20.99
CA LEU A 63 -6.88 -8.04 20.04
C LEU A 63 -5.69 -7.07 19.96
N TYR A 64 -5.94 -5.76 20.01
CA TYR A 64 -4.89 -4.75 20.00
C TYR A 64 -4.02 -4.86 21.25
N ARG A 65 -4.62 -4.94 22.44
CA ARG A 65 -3.88 -5.12 23.71
C ARG A 65 -3.08 -6.42 23.72
N PHE A 66 -3.68 -7.50 23.22
CA PHE A 66 -3.03 -8.80 23.07
C PHE A 66 -1.81 -8.72 22.13
N GLY A 67 -1.93 -8.03 20.99
CA GLY A 67 -0.80 -7.77 20.10
C GLY A 67 0.29 -6.90 20.71
N GLN A 68 -0.09 -5.88 21.49
CA GLN A 68 0.84 -5.03 22.22
C GLN A 68 1.63 -5.81 23.28
N PHE A 69 0.98 -6.73 23.99
CA PHE A 69 1.64 -7.62 24.96
C PHE A 69 2.63 -8.57 24.27
N PHE A 70 2.18 -9.28 23.23
CA PHE A 70 3.04 -10.21 22.49
C PHE A 70 4.23 -9.50 21.84
N GLY A 71 4.04 -8.31 21.26
CA GLY A 71 5.14 -7.55 20.71
C GLY A 71 6.08 -6.99 21.78
N TRP A 72 5.61 -6.74 23.00
CA TRP A 72 6.48 -6.42 24.13
C TRP A 72 7.32 -7.63 24.56
N CYS A 73 6.71 -8.83 24.67
CA CYS A 73 7.45 -10.06 24.92
C CYS A 73 8.50 -10.31 23.82
N GLU A 74 8.11 -10.16 22.55
CA GLU A 74 9.01 -10.30 21.40
C GLU A 74 10.18 -9.31 21.49
N PHE A 75 9.92 -8.07 21.88
CA PHE A 75 10.97 -7.07 22.08
C PHE A 75 12.00 -7.50 23.12
N LEU A 76 11.60 -8.20 24.19
CA LEU A 76 12.51 -8.69 25.23
C LEU A 76 13.39 -9.83 24.71
N VAL A 77 12.79 -10.82 24.04
CA VAL A 77 13.49 -12.07 23.66
C VAL A 77 14.18 -12.02 22.29
N ALA A 78 13.73 -11.18 21.36
CA ALA A 78 14.22 -11.17 19.97
C ALA A 78 15.47 -10.29 19.78
N TYR A 79 16.55 -10.58 20.51
CA TYR A 79 17.79 -9.80 20.53
C TYR A 79 18.36 -9.49 19.13
N LYS A 80 18.45 -10.49 18.25
CA LYS A 80 18.96 -10.33 16.87
C LYS A 80 18.11 -9.36 16.05
N ARG A 81 16.78 -9.46 16.17
CA ARG A 81 15.84 -8.57 15.47
C ARG A 81 15.93 -7.15 16.04
N ARG A 82 16.05 -7.01 17.35
CA ARG A 82 16.22 -5.72 18.04
C ARG A 82 17.51 -5.02 17.61
N ARG A 83 18.60 -5.77 17.41
CA ARG A 83 19.86 -5.22 16.86
C ARG A 83 19.65 -4.64 15.46
N ARG A 84 18.98 -5.36 14.55
CA ARG A 84 18.69 -4.85 13.18
C ARG A 84 17.83 -3.59 13.20
N VAL A 85 16.78 -3.57 14.03
CA VAL A 85 15.94 -2.39 14.24
C VAL A 85 16.79 -1.20 14.70
N ASN A 86 17.69 -1.40 15.68
CA ASN A 86 18.56 -0.33 16.17
C ASN A 86 19.55 0.16 15.11
N VAL A 87 20.07 -0.72 14.23
CA VAL A 87 20.90 -0.31 13.09
C VAL A 87 20.10 0.60 12.16
N ARG A 88 18.86 0.24 11.82
CA ARG A 88 17.99 1.09 10.99
C ARG A 88 17.66 2.42 11.67
N ILE A 89 17.43 2.43 12.98
CA ILE A 89 17.21 3.68 13.73
C ILE A 89 18.45 4.56 13.66
N ALA A 90 19.65 4.01 13.79
CA ALA A 90 20.89 4.78 13.67
C ALA A 90 21.09 5.36 12.26
N GLN A 91 20.68 4.63 11.21
CA GLN A 91 20.70 5.15 9.83
C GLN A 91 19.73 6.33 9.64
N ILE A 92 18.57 6.32 10.31
CA ILE A 92 17.56 7.40 10.19
C ILE A 92 18.01 8.67 10.94
N PHE A 93 18.73 8.47 12.04
CA PHE A 93 19.26 9.52 12.91
C PHE A 93 20.79 9.42 13.02
N PRO A 94 21.54 9.74 11.95
CA PRO A 94 23.01 9.71 11.96
C PRO A 94 23.60 10.65 13.01
N GLU A 95 22.90 11.73 13.34
CA GLU A 95 23.22 12.64 14.44
C GLU A 95 23.12 12.00 15.83
N GLY A 96 22.56 10.80 15.92
CA GLY A 96 22.29 10.09 17.16
C GLY A 96 21.02 10.56 17.86
N ILE A 97 20.50 9.70 18.74
CA ILE A 97 19.35 10.02 19.60
C ILE A 97 19.58 9.45 21.00
N PRO A 98 18.95 10.02 22.05
CA PRO A 98 19.06 9.50 23.41
C PRO A 98 18.68 8.02 23.50
N ALA A 99 19.41 7.26 24.33
CA ALA A 99 19.22 5.82 24.46
C ALA A 99 17.78 5.43 24.84
N GLY A 100 17.13 6.23 25.70
CA GLY A 100 15.72 6.06 26.06
C GLY A 100 14.77 6.21 24.86
N ARG A 101 14.97 7.23 24.02
CA ARG A 101 14.19 7.44 22.79
C ARG A 101 14.39 6.29 21.81
N ARG A 102 15.64 5.85 21.60
CA ARG A 102 15.96 4.68 20.76
C ARG A 102 15.25 3.43 21.24
N ARG A 103 15.32 3.12 22.55
CA ARG A 103 14.63 1.97 23.17
C ARG A 103 13.12 2.06 22.99
N HIS A 104 12.55 3.26 23.15
CA HIS A 104 11.13 3.50 22.96
C HIS A 104 10.68 3.25 21.52
N ILE A 105 11.41 3.77 20.52
CA ILE A 105 11.14 3.55 19.10
C ILE A 105 11.20 2.06 18.78
N ALA A 106 12.27 1.37 19.20
CA ALA A 106 12.43 -0.06 18.99
C ALA A 106 11.28 -0.85 19.63
N SER A 107 10.94 -0.60 20.90
CA SER A 107 9.82 -1.28 21.58
C SER A 107 8.50 -1.06 20.85
N ARG A 108 8.20 0.18 20.42
CA ARG A 108 6.98 0.48 19.64
C ARG A 108 6.95 -0.24 18.30
N TYR A 109 8.08 -0.36 17.62
CA TYR A 109 8.18 -1.11 16.36
C TYR A 109 7.72 -2.57 16.53
N PHE A 110 8.18 -3.27 17.58
CA PHE A 110 7.80 -4.67 17.81
C PHE A 110 6.30 -4.80 18.13
N ARG A 111 5.80 -3.99 19.07
CA ARG A 111 4.40 -3.97 19.48
C ARG A 111 3.47 -3.70 18.28
N ARG A 112 3.81 -2.69 17.48
CA ARG A 112 3.08 -2.33 16.27
C ARG A 112 3.13 -3.43 15.21
N THR A 113 4.32 -3.92 14.88
CA THR A 113 4.47 -4.99 13.87
C THR A 113 3.66 -6.22 14.24
N ARG A 114 3.59 -6.56 15.54
CA ARG A 114 2.80 -7.70 15.98
C ARG A 114 1.30 -7.43 15.85
N CYS A 115 0.83 -6.24 16.21
CA CYS A 115 -0.56 -5.83 15.96
C CYS A 115 -0.90 -5.92 14.46
N ASP A 116 -0.09 -5.32 13.59
CA ASP A 116 -0.29 -5.30 12.13
C ASP A 116 -0.37 -6.74 11.56
N LYS A 117 0.51 -7.65 12.01
CA LYS A 117 0.46 -9.07 11.59
C LYS A 117 -0.81 -9.78 12.04
N MET A 118 -1.33 -9.49 13.23
CA MET A 118 -2.52 -10.16 13.78
C MET A 118 -3.78 -9.75 13.05
N ILE A 119 -3.98 -8.44 12.92
CA ILE A 119 -5.15 -7.91 12.22
C ILE A 119 -5.12 -8.31 10.75
N TYR A 120 -3.95 -8.31 10.10
CA TYR A 120 -3.80 -8.79 8.73
C TYR A 120 -4.25 -10.24 8.56
N CYS A 121 -4.01 -11.10 9.56
CA CYS A 121 -4.47 -12.49 9.49
C CYS A 121 -5.99 -12.64 9.53
N ILE A 122 -6.77 -11.65 9.96
CA ILE A 122 -8.22 -11.77 10.10
C ILE A 122 -8.99 -10.61 9.46
N PHE A 123 -8.31 -9.79 8.67
CA PHE A 123 -8.87 -8.55 8.16
C PHE A 123 -10.14 -8.78 7.33
N ASP A 124 -10.19 -9.90 6.58
CA ASP A 124 -11.36 -10.34 5.83
C ASP A 124 -12.61 -10.59 6.67
N ARG A 125 -12.49 -10.66 8.00
CA ARG A 125 -13.59 -10.96 8.92
C ARG A 125 -14.04 -9.76 9.73
N ILE A 126 -13.47 -8.60 9.49
CA ILE A 126 -13.90 -7.35 10.11
C ILE A 126 -15.04 -6.79 9.25
N PRO A 127 -16.23 -6.49 9.84
CA PRO A 127 -17.32 -5.87 9.12
C PRO A 127 -16.89 -4.58 8.42
N ALA A 128 -17.38 -4.34 7.20
CA ALA A 128 -16.96 -3.20 6.37
C ALA A 128 -17.30 -1.84 7.01
N ASP A 129 -18.41 -1.76 7.74
CA ASP A 129 -18.84 -0.56 8.48
C ASP A 129 -17.92 -0.27 9.68
N GLU A 130 -17.59 -1.30 10.47
CA GLU A 130 -16.63 -1.18 11.57
C GLU A 130 -15.25 -0.79 11.04
N PHE A 131 -14.86 -1.39 9.91
CA PHE A 131 -13.59 -1.08 9.27
C PHE A 131 -13.54 0.36 8.76
N SER A 132 -14.60 0.84 8.09
CA SER A 132 -14.66 2.19 7.54
C SER A 132 -14.53 3.27 8.61
N ARG A 133 -15.15 3.06 9.79
CA ARG A 133 -15.03 3.96 10.94
C ARG A 133 -13.60 4.08 11.49
N ARG A 134 -12.73 3.12 11.18
CA ARG A 134 -11.34 3.09 11.64
C ARG A 134 -10.37 3.71 10.64
N ILE A 135 -10.86 4.20 9.49
CA ILE A 135 -10.04 4.82 8.45
C ILE A 135 -10.17 6.33 8.56
N HIS A 136 -9.04 7.00 8.69
CA HIS A 136 -8.94 8.45 8.56
C HIS A 136 -8.22 8.77 7.24
N PHE A 137 -8.88 9.49 6.34
CA PHE A 137 -8.32 9.88 5.05
C PHE A 137 -8.45 11.39 4.80
N PRO A 138 -7.63 12.22 5.48
CA PRO A 138 -7.83 13.67 5.52
C PRO A 138 -7.72 14.37 4.16
N ARG A 139 -7.02 13.77 3.18
CA ARG A 139 -6.86 14.32 1.82
C ARG A 139 -7.60 13.50 0.76
N GLN A 140 -8.70 12.86 1.13
CA GLN A 140 -9.53 12.08 0.20
C GLN A 140 -10.03 12.93 -0.97
N ALA A 141 -10.56 14.13 -0.69
CA ALA A 141 -11.07 15.06 -1.71
C ALA A 141 -10.01 15.46 -2.76
N LEU A 142 -8.73 15.55 -2.37
CA LEU A 142 -7.64 15.78 -3.32
C LEU A 142 -7.51 14.61 -4.30
N LEU A 143 -7.53 13.36 -3.80
CA LEU A 143 -7.48 12.20 -4.68
C LEU A 143 -8.70 12.15 -5.62
N ASP A 144 -9.89 12.42 -5.09
CA ASP A 144 -11.14 12.40 -5.87
C ASP A 144 -11.12 13.45 -6.99
N SER A 145 -10.68 14.68 -6.68
CA SER A 145 -10.55 15.74 -7.68
C SER A 145 -9.51 15.43 -8.77
N LEU A 146 -8.44 14.72 -8.44
CA LEU A 146 -7.45 14.27 -9.42
C LEU A 146 -8.00 13.14 -10.30
N LEU A 147 -8.74 12.20 -9.72
CA LEU A 147 -9.43 11.15 -10.48
C LEU A 147 -10.54 11.72 -11.37
N ALA A 148 -11.20 12.81 -10.98
CA ALA A 148 -12.20 13.48 -11.81
C ALA A 148 -11.63 13.98 -13.16
N ARG A 149 -10.31 14.13 -13.29
CA ARG A 149 -9.63 14.46 -14.55
C ARG A 149 -9.63 13.31 -15.58
N GLY A 150 -9.96 12.08 -15.17
CA GLY A 150 -10.09 10.93 -16.07
C GLY A 150 -8.78 10.31 -16.59
N LYS A 151 -7.63 10.70 -16.04
CA LYS A 151 -6.29 10.24 -16.46
C LYS A 151 -5.70 9.14 -15.56
N GLY A 152 -6.43 8.73 -14.53
CA GLY A 152 -5.91 7.94 -13.42
C GLY A 152 -5.00 8.76 -12.50
N VAL A 153 -4.54 8.14 -11.42
CA VAL A 153 -3.61 8.79 -10.47
C VAL A 153 -2.52 7.78 -10.11
N TYR A 154 -1.26 8.22 -10.12
CA TYR A 154 -0.16 7.41 -9.60
C TYR A 154 0.14 7.79 -8.15
N VAL A 155 0.22 6.79 -7.27
CA VAL A 155 0.60 6.95 -5.86
C VAL A 155 1.95 6.27 -5.63
N ALA A 156 3.00 7.09 -5.54
CA ALA A 156 4.33 6.68 -5.14
C ALA A 156 4.33 6.37 -3.64
N MET A 157 4.41 5.08 -3.30
CA MET A 157 4.51 4.60 -1.92
C MET A 157 5.94 4.21 -1.57
N SER A 158 6.22 4.00 -0.29
CA SER A 158 7.48 3.41 0.19
C SER A 158 7.25 2.16 1.03
N HIS A 159 8.30 1.39 1.28
CA HIS A 159 8.29 0.25 2.20
C HIS A 159 8.34 0.69 3.67
N HIS A 160 7.48 1.64 4.04
CA HIS A 160 7.28 2.12 5.39
C HIS A 160 5.78 2.09 5.74
N GLY A 161 5.47 1.76 6.98
CA GLY A 161 4.08 1.53 7.39
C GLY A 161 3.50 0.21 6.87
N PRO A 162 2.21 -0.07 7.15
CA PRO A 162 1.56 -1.31 6.81
C PRO A 162 1.00 -1.24 5.37
N HIS A 163 1.84 -0.93 4.38
CA HIS A 163 1.44 -0.80 2.98
C HIS A 163 0.74 -2.06 2.42
N HIS A 164 0.91 -3.22 3.07
CA HIS A 164 0.24 -4.47 2.72
C HIS A 164 -1.28 -4.45 2.93
N VAL A 165 -1.82 -3.57 3.80
CA VAL A 165 -3.27 -3.36 3.91
C VAL A 165 -3.79 -2.30 2.96
N ALA A 166 -2.94 -1.43 2.43
CA ALA A 166 -3.32 -0.24 1.66
C ALA A 166 -4.31 -0.54 0.52
N ALA A 167 -4.01 -1.55 -0.30
CA ALA A 167 -4.86 -1.93 -1.43
C ALA A 167 -6.26 -2.37 -0.99
N MET A 168 -6.36 -3.09 0.12
CA MET A 168 -7.66 -3.51 0.65
C MET A 168 -8.40 -2.34 1.30
N ILE A 169 -7.71 -1.46 2.04
CA ILE A 169 -8.33 -0.23 2.57
C ILE A 169 -8.94 0.58 1.42
N MET A 170 -8.13 0.90 0.41
CA MET A 170 -8.54 1.73 -0.72
C MET A 170 -9.63 1.06 -1.56
N ALA A 171 -9.60 -0.26 -1.73
CA ALA A 171 -10.65 -0.98 -2.47
C ALA A 171 -12.00 -0.93 -1.72
N GLN A 172 -11.98 -1.05 -0.39
CA GLN A 172 -13.19 -0.92 0.44
C GLN A 172 -13.74 0.50 0.46
N LEU A 173 -12.89 1.52 0.25
CA LEU A 173 -13.33 2.90 0.04
C LEU A 173 -13.92 3.15 -1.36
N GLY A 174 -13.97 2.14 -2.23
CA GLY A 174 -14.58 2.22 -3.56
C GLY A 174 -13.63 2.59 -4.70
N TYR A 175 -12.32 2.73 -4.43
CA TYR A 175 -11.36 3.06 -5.48
C TYR A 175 -11.01 1.85 -6.35
N ARG A 176 -10.90 2.07 -7.66
CA ARG A 176 -10.39 1.09 -8.62
C ARG A 176 -8.87 1.09 -8.58
N LEU A 177 -8.26 -0.03 -8.18
CA LEU A 177 -6.83 -0.09 -7.90
C LEU A 177 -6.05 -0.99 -8.84
N ALA A 178 -4.84 -0.54 -9.13
CA ALA A 178 -3.82 -1.34 -9.77
C ALA A 178 -2.52 -1.28 -8.95
N GLY A 179 -1.95 -2.43 -8.62
CA GLY A 179 -0.72 -2.55 -7.84
C GLY A 179 0.36 -3.31 -8.59
N VAL A 180 1.62 -2.99 -8.31
CA VAL A 180 2.76 -3.75 -8.82
C VAL A 180 3.39 -4.55 -7.67
N ARG A 181 3.61 -5.86 -7.88
CA ARG A 181 4.23 -6.77 -6.92
C ARG A 181 5.44 -7.49 -7.48
N ASP A 182 6.23 -8.04 -6.57
CA ASP A 182 7.35 -8.93 -6.89
C ASP A 182 6.85 -10.40 -7.03
N ARG A 183 7.56 -11.21 -7.82
CA ARG A 183 7.29 -12.65 -7.96
C ARG A 183 7.68 -13.46 -6.73
N ASN A 184 8.67 -13.01 -5.96
CA ASN A 184 9.18 -13.61 -4.73
C ASN A 184 8.28 -13.34 -3.51
N GLU A 185 6.99 -13.12 -3.71
CA GLU A 185 6.02 -12.91 -2.64
C GLU A 185 5.79 -14.20 -1.84
N SER A 186 5.91 -14.09 -0.51
CA SER A 186 5.73 -15.23 0.39
C SER A 186 4.39 -15.95 0.17
N ALA A 187 4.41 -17.28 0.20
CA ALA A 187 3.21 -18.09 0.01
C ALA A 187 2.13 -17.80 1.07
N LEU A 188 2.54 -17.43 2.30
CA LEU A 188 1.65 -16.97 3.37
C LEU A 188 0.87 -15.71 2.96
N ARG A 189 1.55 -14.70 2.41
CA ARG A 189 0.92 -13.45 1.99
C ARG A 189 -0.10 -13.70 0.87
N ARG A 190 0.26 -14.52 -0.12
CA ARG A 190 -0.66 -14.95 -1.19
C ARG A 190 -1.88 -15.69 -0.65
N PHE A 191 -1.70 -16.56 0.35
CA PHE A 191 -2.81 -17.27 1.00
C PHE A 191 -3.78 -16.29 1.69
N ILE A 192 -3.26 -15.33 2.46
CA ILE A 192 -4.08 -14.33 3.15
C ILE A 192 -4.82 -13.43 2.14
N GLN A 193 -4.12 -12.93 1.12
CA GLN A 193 -4.73 -12.09 0.07
C GLN A 193 -5.83 -12.85 -0.69
N ARG A 194 -5.70 -14.17 -0.89
CA ARG A 194 -6.81 -14.95 -1.45
C ARG A 194 -8.04 -14.92 -0.54
N LYS A 195 -7.87 -15.05 0.78
CA LYS A 195 -8.99 -14.92 1.71
C LYS A 195 -9.65 -13.55 1.66
N PHE A 196 -8.87 -12.50 1.40
CA PHE A 196 -9.41 -11.17 1.18
C PHE A 196 -10.23 -11.12 -0.12
N ALA A 197 -9.72 -11.68 -1.22
CA ALA A 197 -10.42 -11.71 -2.51
C ALA A 197 -11.69 -12.57 -2.47
N GLU A 198 -11.67 -13.69 -1.74
CA GLU A 198 -12.84 -14.54 -1.52
C GLU A 198 -13.96 -13.80 -0.74
N THR A 199 -13.60 -12.88 0.15
CA THR A 199 -14.56 -12.22 1.05
C THR A 199 -14.98 -10.84 0.55
N PHE A 200 -14.09 -10.12 -0.13
CA PHE A 200 -14.30 -8.74 -0.55
C PHE A 200 -14.24 -8.62 -2.07
N PRO A 201 -15.40 -8.49 -2.77
CA PRO A 201 -15.44 -8.33 -4.22
C PRO A 201 -14.61 -7.14 -4.71
N ALA A 202 -14.63 -6.02 -3.98
CA ALA A 202 -13.83 -4.85 -4.33
C ALA A 202 -12.31 -5.14 -4.29
N PHE A 203 -11.84 -5.99 -3.37
CA PHE A 203 -10.44 -6.41 -3.33
C PHE A 203 -10.12 -7.42 -4.45
N ALA A 204 -11.04 -8.34 -4.77
CA ALA A 204 -10.88 -9.25 -5.89
C ALA A 204 -10.70 -8.49 -7.23
N ALA A 205 -11.37 -7.35 -7.39
CA ALA A 205 -11.27 -6.48 -8.56
C ALA A 205 -9.94 -5.70 -8.67
N VAL A 206 -9.08 -5.73 -7.65
CA VAL A 206 -7.76 -5.07 -7.69
C VAL A 206 -6.88 -5.76 -8.71
N ARG A 207 -6.33 -4.98 -9.65
CA ARG A 207 -5.42 -5.49 -10.69
C ARG A 207 -3.99 -5.55 -10.16
N MET A 208 -3.41 -6.75 -10.10
CA MET A 208 -2.04 -6.94 -9.62
C MET A 208 -1.10 -7.30 -10.77
N PHE A 209 -0.10 -6.45 -11.03
CA PHE A 209 0.93 -6.67 -12.05
C PHE A 209 2.24 -7.11 -11.43
N PHE A 210 3.11 -7.77 -12.21
CA PHE A 210 4.48 -8.04 -11.80
C PHE A 210 5.42 -6.93 -12.26
N ALA A 211 6.42 -6.60 -11.46
CA ALA A 211 7.38 -5.53 -11.75
C ALA A 211 8.20 -5.74 -13.03
N ASP A 212 8.32 -6.99 -13.50
CA ASP A 212 9.03 -7.40 -14.71
C ASP A 212 8.10 -7.65 -15.91
N ALA A 213 6.78 -7.45 -15.74
CA ALA A 213 5.81 -7.66 -16.80
C ALA A 213 5.75 -6.47 -17.77
N PHE A 214 5.29 -6.73 -18.99
CA PHE A 214 5.17 -5.70 -20.02
C PHE A 214 4.17 -4.60 -19.58
N PRO A 215 4.52 -3.31 -19.69
CA PRO A 215 3.76 -2.24 -19.04
C PRO A 215 2.42 -1.89 -19.72
N ARG A 216 2.06 -2.52 -20.84
CA ARG A 216 0.84 -2.23 -21.62
C ARG A 216 -0.43 -2.21 -20.77
N ASP A 217 -0.57 -3.15 -19.84
CA ASP A 217 -1.75 -3.21 -18.98
C ASP A 217 -1.79 -2.09 -17.94
N ILE A 218 -0.63 -1.58 -17.52
CA ILE A 218 -0.54 -0.41 -16.63
C ILE A 218 -1.02 0.84 -17.39
N PHE A 219 -0.59 1.03 -18.64
CA PHE A 219 -1.10 2.11 -19.50
C PHE A 219 -2.62 2.03 -19.71
N ARG A 220 -3.17 0.82 -19.84
CA ARG A 220 -4.62 0.62 -19.89
C ARG A 220 -5.31 1.03 -18.58
N CYS A 221 -4.72 0.73 -17.43
CA CYS A 221 -5.27 1.15 -16.14
C CYS A 221 -5.32 2.67 -15.98
N TYR A 222 -4.34 3.43 -16.47
CA TYR A 222 -4.41 4.90 -16.49
C TYR A 222 -5.60 5.40 -17.32
N ARG A 223 -5.77 4.87 -18.55
CA ARG A 223 -6.91 5.23 -19.41
C ARG A 223 -8.27 4.87 -18.82
N GLU A 224 -8.33 3.79 -18.05
CA GLU A 224 -9.54 3.38 -17.33
C GLU A 224 -9.69 4.09 -15.98
N ASN A 225 -8.88 5.12 -15.69
CA ASN A 225 -8.95 5.97 -14.50
C ASN A 225 -8.74 5.22 -13.16
N TYR A 226 -7.78 4.30 -13.12
CA TYR A 226 -7.37 3.60 -11.89
C TYR A 226 -6.45 4.46 -11.02
N VAL A 227 -6.48 4.19 -9.71
CA VAL A 227 -5.38 4.54 -8.80
C VAL A 227 -4.30 3.46 -8.92
N ILE A 228 -3.13 3.82 -9.45
CA ILE A 228 -2.00 2.92 -9.59
C ILE A 228 -1.00 3.20 -8.48
N ALA A 229 -0.58 2.19 -7.73
CA ALA A 229 0.35 2.37 -6.62
C ALA A 229 1.51 1.37 -6.67
N SER A 230 2.73 1.86 -6.41
CA SER A 230 3.89 0.99 -6.25
C SER A 230 4.93 1.60 -5.31
N ALA A 231 5.78 0.74 -4.76
CA ALA A 231 6.89 1.17 -3.93
C ALA A 231 8.17 1.37 -4.75
N LEU A 232 8.74 2.57 -4.70
CA LEU A 232 9.92 2.93 -5.52
C LEU A 232 11.26 2.63 -4.84
N ASP A 233 11.26 2.45 -3.52
CA ASP A 233 12.42 2.16 -2.66
C ASP A 233 12.75 0.66 -2.64
N VAL A 234 13.22 0.18 -3.79
CA VAL A 234 13.61 -1.22 -3.99
C VAL A 234 15.02 -1.49 -3.47
N ASP A 235 15.29 -2.74 -3.09
CA ASP A 235 16.61 -3.15 -2.61
C ASP A 235 17.59 -3.28 -3.78
N GLU A 236 18.87 -2.98 -3.54
CA GLU A 236 19.93 -3.00 -4.57
C GLU A 236 20.02 -4.33 -5.32
N ASP A 237 19.83 -5.44 -4.61
CA ASP A 237 19.85 -6.79 -5.20
C ASP A 237 18.82 -6.96 -6.33
N ARG A 238 17.71 -6.21 -6.30
CA ARG A 238 16.68 -6.23 -7.36
C ARG A 238 17.06 -5.38 -8.56
N VAL A 239 17.86 -4.34 -8.36
CA VAL A 239 18.32 -3.45 -9.43
C VAL A 239 19.40 -4.14 -10.28
N ARG A 240 20.16 -5.05 -9.67
CA ARG A 240 21.26 -5.79 -10.31
C ARG A 240 20.86 -6.68 -11.49
N ASP A 241 19.58 -7.05 -11.64
CA ASP A 241 19.08 -7.79 -12.82
C ASP A 241 19.03 -6.92 -14.10
N GLY A 242 19.37 -5.61 -14.02
CA GLY A 242 19.56 -4.71 -15.16
C GLY A 242 18.27 -4.34 -15.93
N ARG A 243 17.17 -5.03 -15.68
CA ARG A 243 15.85 -4.80 -16.33
C ARG A 243 15.11 -3.59 -15.79
N LEU A 244 15.44 -3.17 -14.57
CA LEU A 244 14.75 -2.07 -13.89
C LEU A 244 15.56 -0.78 -14.02
N ARG A 245 14.93 0.27 -14.54
CA ARG A 245 15.54 1.60 -14.61
C ARG A 245 15.47 2.29 -13.26
N THR A 246 16.61 2.82 -12.82
CA THR A 246 16.75 3.54 -11.55
C THR A 246 17.51 4.84 -11.72
N THR A 247 17.30 5.77 -10.79
CA THR A 247 18.15 6.95 -10.60
C THR A 247 18.73 6.90 -9.18
N PRO A 248 20.00 7.28 -8.97
CA PRO A 248 20.52 7.48 -7.63
C PRO A 248 19.80 8.64 -6.96
N VAL A 249 19.47 8.47 -5.68
CA VAL A 249 18.98 9.53 -4.78
C VAL A 249 19.73 9.48 -3.47
N THR A 250 19.87 10.63 -2.83
CA THR A 250 20.45 10.72 -1.49
C THR A 250 19.34 10.52 -0.46
N LEU A 251 19.48 9.51 0.42
CA LEU A 251 18.57 9.23 1.52
C LEU A 251 19.38 8.98 2.80
N PHE A 252 19.19 9.82 3.81
CA PHE A 252 19.96 9.78 5.07
C PHE A 252 21.49 9.83 4.87
N GLY A 253 21.96 10.58 3.87
CA GLY A 253 23.39 10.71 3.55
C GLY A 253 23.98 9.56 2.74
N GLU A 254 23.19 8.53 2.41
CA GLU A 254 23.60 7.42 1.56
C GLU A 254 22.99 7.56 0.16
N GLN A 255 23.74 7.23 -0.89
CA GLN A 255 23.21 7.11 -2.25
C GLN A 255 22.47 5.77 -2.39
N ARG A 256 21.24 5.82 -2.93
CA ARG A 256 20.40 4.64 -3.13
C ARG A 256 19.72 4.66 -4.50
N PRO A 257 19.61 3.52 -5.19
CA PRO A 257 18.92 3.46 -6.48
C PRO A 257 17.41 3.38 -6.29
N PHE A 258 16.66 4.33 -6.84
CA PHE A 258 15.20 4.36 -6.80
C PHE A 258 14.60 4.14 -8.18
N LEU A 259 13.48 3.42 -8.25
CA LEU A 259 12.79 3.14 -9.52
C LEU A 259 12.23 4.43 -10.14
N ILE A 260 12.43 4.59 -11.45
CA ILE A 260 11.91 5.74 -12.20
C ILE A 260 10.78 5.38 -13.17
N GLY A 261 10.70 4.11 -13.58
CA GLY A 261 9.73 3.64 -14.57
C GLY A 261 8.27 3.98 -14.24
N PRO A 262 7.78 3.77 -13.00
CA PRO A 262 6.41 4.12 -12.63
C PRO A 262 6.07 5.61 -12.79
N ILE A 263 6.99 6.50 -12.42
CA ILE A 263 6.82 7.95 -12.58
C ILE A 263 6.80 8.32 -14.07
N GLN A 264 7.73 7.77 -14.86
CA GLN A 264 7.75 7.99 -16.32
C GLN A 264 6.47 7.52 -17.01
N MET A 265 5.90 6.40 -16.56
CA MET A 265 4.63 5.90 -17.09
C MET A 265 3.47 6.84 -16.74
N ALA A 266 3.41 7.33 -15.50
CA ALA A 266 2.41 8.30 -15.08
C ALA A 266 2.49 9.59 -15.92
N GLN A 267 3.71 10.12 -16.11
CA GLN A 267 3.98 11.30 -16.93
C GLN A 267 3.51 11.12 -18.38
N ARG A 268 3.82 9.98 -19.01
CA ARG A 268 3.36 9.66 -20.38
C ARG A 268 1.84 9.53 -20.50
N CYS A 269 1.15 9.25 -19.40
CA CYS A 269 -0.30 9.20 -19.33
C CYS A 269 -0.94 10.51 -18.89
N GLU A 270 -0.14 11.56 -18.66
CA GLU A 270 -0.59 12.83 -18.07
C GLU A 270 -1.31 12.59 -16.72
N ALA A 271 -0.91 11.54 -16.01
CA ALA A 271 -1.49 11.17 -14.73
C ALA A 271 -0.73 11.88 -13.59
N PRO A 272 -1.43 12.59 -12.68
CA PRO A 272 -0.81 13.23 -11.54
C PRO A 272 -0.14 12.20 -10.63
N VAL A 273 0.98 12.59 -10.03
CA VAL A 273 1.78 11.73 -9.14
C VAL A 273 1.69 12.23 -7.71
N LEU A 274 1.10 11.43 -6.83
CA LEU A 274 1.04 11.68 -5.40
C LEU A 274 2.07 10.87 -4.64
N GLN A 275 2.61 11.40 -3.54
CA GLN A 275 3.29 10.58 -2.55
C GLN A 275 2.31 10.13 -1.45
N GLY A 276 2.21 8.81 -1.26
CA GLY A 276 1.27 8.19 -0.31
C GLY A 276 1.95 7.34 0.76
N PHE A 277 1.41 7.38 1.98
CA PHE A 277 1.80 6.49 3.08
C PHE A 277 0.56 5.92 3.78
N VAL A 278 0.75 4.79 4.46
CA VAL A 278 -0.26 4.25 5.37
C VAL A 278 0.32 4.20 6.77
N MET A 279 -0.43 4.70 7.75
CA MET A 279 -0.03 4.65 9.15
C MET A 279 -1.03 3.84 9.96
N ALA A 280 -0.56 2.81 10.67
CA ALA A 280 -1.38 2.22 11.74
C ALA A 280 -1.30 3.11 12.99
N ARG A 281 -2.46 3.37 13.57
CA ARG A 281 -2.71 4.10 14.81
C ARG A 281 -3.17 3.11 15.89
N ARG A 282 -3.56 3.64 17.05
CA ARG A 282 -4.03 2.83 18.19
C ARG A 282 -5.33 2.11 17.83
N ASN A 283 -5.55 0.93 18.42
CA ASN A 283 -6.78 0.14 18.26
C ASN A 283 -7.14 -0.09 16.79
N PHE A 284 -6.15 -0.45 15.97
CA PHE A 284 -6.33 -0.75 14.54
C PHE A 284 -7.00 0.37 13.72
N HIS A 285 -6.86 1.62 14.14
CA HIS A 285 -7.16 2.75 13.27
C HIS A 285 -6.04 2.89 12.22
N TYR A 286 -6.41 3.29 11.02
CA TYR A 286 -5.49 3.54 9.92
C TYR A 286 -5.64 4.96 9.43
N GLU A 287 -4.52 5.56 9.09
CA GLU A 287 -4.48 6.86 8.45
C GLU A 287 -3.83 6.73 7.08
N LEU A 288 -4.56 7.16 6.06
CA LEU A 288 -4.09 7.26 4.70
C LEU A 288 -3.55 8.67 4.49
N VAL A 289 -2.25 8.76 4.22
CA VAL A 289 -1.53 10.02 4.17
C VAL A 289 -1.18 10.30 2.72
N ILE A 290 -1.71 11.38 2.16
CA ILE A 290 -1.19 11.97 0.94
C ILE A 290 -0.35 13.16 1.38
N ARG A 291 0.93 13.18 1.02
CA ARG A 291 1.83 14.27 1.40
C ARG A 291 1.64 15.44 0.45
N GLU A 292 2.19 15.34 -0.76
CA GLU A 292 2.16 16.38 -1.78
C GLU A 292 1.99 15.75 -3.16
N LEU A 293 1.48 16.56 -4.08
CA LEU A 293 1.59 16.29 -5.51
C LEU A 293 3.06 16.49 -5.88
N LEU A 294 3.70 15.44 -6.38
CA LEU A 294 5.03 15.59 -6.95
C LEU A 294 4.89 16.44 -8.22
N PRO A 295 5.84 17.36 -8.50
CA PRO A 295 5.72 18.30 -9.60
C PRO A 295 5.36 17.60 -10.91
N GLU A 296 4.31 18.10 -11.54
CA GLU A 296 4.09 17.81 -12.94
C GLU A 296 5.23 18.49 -13.71
N PRO A 297 5.97 17.78 -14.57
CA PRO A 297 7.04 18.42 -15.33
C PRO A 297 6.45 19.45 -16.32
N ASP A 298 6.72 20.73 -16.09
CA ASP A 298 6.30 21.87 -16.93
C ASP A 298 7.06 21.89 -18.25
N GLY A 299 6.46 21.38 -19.33
CA GLY A 299 7.12 21.40 -20.65
C GLY A 299 8.48 20.69 -20.68
N ASP A 300 8.99 20.36 -21.87
CA ASP A 300 10.22 19.56 -22.07
C ASP A 300 10.41 18.40 -21.06
N ALA A 301 9.25 17.79 -20.75
CA ALA A 301 8.91 17.16 -19.49
C ALA A 301 9.54 15.76 -19.25
N SER A 302 10.52 15.41 -20.08
CA SER A 302 11.20 14.12 -20.08
C SER A 302 12.72 14.24 -19.95
N SER A 303 13.26 15.42 -19.61
CA SER A 303 14.68 15.52 -19.30
C SER A 303 15.02 14.64 -18.08
N ALA A 304 16.12 13.91 -18.17
CA ALA A 304 16.57 13.01 -17.09
C ALA A 304 16.75 13.76 -15.76
N GLU A 305 17.05 15.05 -15.82
CA GLU A 305 17.24 15.93 -14.66
C GLU A 305 15.93 16.22 -13.92
N ASN A 306 14.84 16.53 -14.63
CA ASN A 306 13.53 16.77 -14.00
C ASN A 306 13.02 15.51 -13.28
N LEU A 307 13.24 14.34 -13.89
CA LEU A 307 12.91 13.06 -13.29
C LEU A 307 13.76 12.78 -12.05
N ALA A 308 15.07 13.01 -12.11
CA ALA A 308 15.96 12.87 -10.96
C ALA A 308 15.53 13.79 -9.79
N ARG A 309 15.17 15.05 -10.09
CA ARG A 309 14.64 16.01 -9.09
C ARG A 309 13.35 15.51 -8.45
N THR A 310 12.41 15.01 -9.26
CA THR A 310 11.14 14.45 -8.79
C THR A 310 11.35 13.26 -7.85
N VAL A 311 12.27 12.36 -8.20
CA VAL A 311 12.56 11.17 -7.40
C VAL A 311 13.32 11.54 -6.12
N GLN A 312 14.19 12.56 -6.16
CA GLN A 312 14.84 13.10 -4.97
C GLN A 312 13.82 13.74 -4.00
N GLN A 313 12.87 14.53 -4.50
CA GLN A 313 11.78 15.07 -3.68
C GLN A 313 10.94 13.96 -3.05
N TYR A 314 10.66 12.87 -3.78
CA TYR A 314 10.04 11.68 -3.22
C TYR A 314 10.90 11.02 -2.12
N ALA A 315 12.23 10.98 -2.27
CA ALA A 315 13.14 10.46 -1.26
C ALA A 315 13.18 11.34 0.01
N ASP A 316 13.22 12.66 -0.14
CA ASP A 316 13.11 13.63 0.97
C ASP A 316 11.74 13.50 1.67
N GLY A 317 10.71 13.31 0.83
CA GLY A 317 9.40 12.73 1.10
C GLY A 317 9.38 11.66 2.19
N ILE A 318 10.12 10.58 1.91
CA ILE A 318 10.28 9.43 2.78
C ILE A 318 11.11 9.79 4.01
N ALA A 319 12.24 10.48 3.85
CA ALA A 319 13.16 10.80 4.94
C ALA A 319 12.44 11.50 6.10
N GLU A 320 11.64 12.52 5.75
CA GLU A 320 10.85 13.26 6.71
C GLU A 320 9.75 12.41 7.34
N HIS A 321 8.98 11.65 6.54
CA HIS A 321 7.92 10.79 7.06
C HIS A 321 8.45 9.72 8.02
N VAL A 322 9.57 9.09 7.67
CA VAL A 322 10.26 8.09 8.48
C VAL A 322 10.79 8.70 9.78
N ARG A 323 11.36 9.91 9.73
CA ARG A 323 11.83 10.62 10.94
C ARG A 323 10.69 11.00 11.90
N ARG A 324 9.53 11.39 11.37
CA ARG A 324 8.33 11.64 12.17
C ARG A 324 7.73 10.35 12.75
N HIS A 325 7.85 9.24 12.02
CA HIS A 325 7.27 7.94 12.41
C HIS A 325 8.30 6.79 12.38
N PRO A 326 9.37 6.86 13.20
CA PRO A 326 10.51 5.94 13.10
C PRO A 326 10.20 4.53 13.63
N CYS A 327 9.06 4.34 14.30
CA CYS A 327 8.60 3.03 14.75
C CYS A 327 7.79 2.26 13.69
N HIS A 328 7.56 2.86 12.51
CA HIS A 328 6.77 2.29 11.42
C HIS A 328 7.62 1.60 10.35
N LEU A 329 8.86 1.25 10.66
CA LEU A 329 9.74 0.50 9.76
C LEU A 329 9.09 -0.81 9.33
N THR A 330 9.34 -1.23 8.09
CA THR A 330 8.80 -2.49 7.55
C THR A 330 9.91 -3.42 7.07
N LYS A 331 10.97 -2.86 6.49
CA LYS A 331 12.22 -3.58 6.18
C LYS A 331 13.25 -3.37 7.30
N ILE A 332 13.75 -4.46 7.89
CA ILE A 332 14.76 -4.43 8.98
C ILE A 332 15.95 -5.36 8.80
#